data_AF-A0A2D9C4S6-F1
#
_entry.id   AF-A0A2D9C4S6-F1
#
_cell.length_a   1.000
_cell.length_b   1.000
_cell.length_c   1.000
_cell.angle_alpha   90.00
_cell.angle_beta   90.00
_cell.angle_gamma   90.00
#
_symmetry.space_group_name_H-M   'P 1'
#
loop_
_entity.id
_entity.type
_entity.pdbx_description
1 polymer ?
#
loop_
_entity_poly.entity_id
_entity_poly.type
_entity_poly.pdbx_seq_one_letter_code
_entity_poly.pdbx_strand_id
1 'polypeptide(L)' 'MTEQQIQNKRIKELEAEGYYVIKLKLTNKNGIPDLIALPPNCDVLFSEIKKPKGVLSELQKYRLKELEKHGFKTEVYKG' A
#
# COMPACT_ATOMS: atom_id res chain seq x y z
N MET A 1 18.21 19.71 -3.50
CA MET A 1 16.97 19.05 -3.05
C MET A 1 17.32 18.12 -1.90
N THR A 2 16.52 18.09 -0.84
CA THR A 2 16.66 17.10 0.24
C THR A 2 16.23 15.72 -0.26
N GLU A 3 16.67 14.64 0.42
CA GLU A 3 16.20 13.27 0.11
C GLU A 3 14.67 13.19 0.13
N GLN A 4 14.02 13.89 1.06
CA GLN A 4 12.56 13.97 1.11
C GLN A 4 11.96 14.62 -0.15
N GLN A 5 12.60 15.67 -0.68
CA GLN A 5 12.16 16.32 -1.92
C GLN A 5 12.35 15.39 -3.13
N ILE A 6 13.47 14.65 -3.18
CA ILE A 6 13.75 13.68 -4.25
C ILE A 6 12.74 12.53 -4.19
N GLN A 7 12.48 11.99 -3.01
CA GLN A 7 11.47 10.94 -2.81
C GLN A 7 10.07 11.40 -3.23
N ASN A 8 9.67 12.62 -2.86
CA ASN A 8 8.38 13.18 -3.27
C ASN A 8 8.27 13.35 -4.78
N LYS A 9 9.37 13.74 -5.45
CA LYS A 9 9.42 13.80 -6.91
C LYS A 9 9.22 12.41 -7.51
N ARG A 10 9.93 11.40 -6.98
CA ARG A 10 9.87 10.03 -7.49
C ARG A 10 8.50 9.38 -7.30
N ILE A 11 7.82 9.65 -6.19
CA ILE A 11 6.42 9.20 -5.97
C ILE A 11 5.53 9.70 -7.11
N LYS A 12 5.59 11.00 -7.43
CA LYS A 12 4.76 11.60 -8.49
C LYS A 12 5.05 11.02 -9.88
N GLU A 13 6.32 10.75 -10.19
CA GLU A 13 6.72 10.11 -11.44
C GLU A 13 6.11 8.71 -11.56
N LEU A 14 6.25 7.89 -10.51
CA LEU A 14 5.71 6.52 -10.48
C LEU A 14 4.18 6.50 -10.50
N GLU A 15 3.52 7.39 -9.77
CA GLU A 15 2.05 7.52 -9.82
C GLU A 15 1.57 7.95 -11.21
N ALA A 16 2.31 8.82 -11.90
CA ALA A 16 2.01 9.20 -13.29
C ALA A 16 2.22 8.05 -14.28
N GLU A 17 3.14 7.13 -13.98
CA GLU A 17 3.32 5.86 -14.70
C GLU A 17 2.23 4.81 -14.35
N GLY A 18 1.32 5.11 -13.41
CA GLY A 18 0.20 4.26 -13.03
C GLY A 18 0.48 3.31 -11.86
N TYR A 19 1.62 3.44 -11.18
CA TYR A 19 1.91 2.63 -10.00
C TYR A 19 1.10 3.08 -8.79
N TYR A 20 0.67 2.13 -7.96
CA TYR A 20 0.25 2.40 -6.58
C TYR A 20 1.49 2.45 -5.69
N VAL A 21 1.83 3.65 -5.19
CA VAL A 21 3.08 3.88 -4.44
C VAL A 21 2.79 4.00 -2.95
N ILE A 22 3.51 3.24 -2.12
CA ILE A 22 3.40 3.30 -0.67
C ILE A 22 4.75 3.67 -0.07
N LYS A 23 4.75 4.71 0.77
CA LYS A 23 5.92 5.05 1.60
C LYS A 23 5.98 4.13 2.80
N LEU A 24 7.09 3.41 2.94
CA LEU A 24 7.36 2.50 4.04
C LEU A 24 8.00 3.28 5.19
N LYS A 25 7.51 3.05 6.41
CA LYS A 25 8.02 3.72 7.63
C LYS A 25 8.21 2.75 8.79
N LEU A 26 7.33 1.78 8.93
CA LEU A 26 7.40 0.74 9.96
C LEU A 26 7.24 -0.62 9.28
N THR A 27 8.30 -1.42 9.32
CA THR A 27 8.36 -2.75 8.71
C THR A 27 9.00 -3.73 9.68
N ASN A 28 8.71 -5.02 9.51
CA ASN A 28 9.31 -6.11 10.30
C ASN A 28 10.71 -6.53 9.82
N LYS A 29 11.18 -5.96 8.71
CA LYS A 29 12.47 -6.25 8.08
C LYS A 29 13.29 -4.97 8.01
N ASN A 30 14.49 -5.01 8.59
CA ASN A 30 15.44 -3.90 8.58
C ASN A 30 16.08 -3.72 7.20
N GLY A 31 16.45 -2.48 6.86
CA GLY A 31 17.12 -2.16 5.59
C GLY A 31 16.23 -2.26 4.35
N ILE A 32 14.90 -2.33 4.52
CA ILE A 32 13.93 -2.26 3.43
C ILE A 32 14.01 -0.88 2.74
N PRO A 33 13.89 -0.79 1.41
CA PRO A 33 13.80 0.48 0.68
C PRO A 33 12.63 1.37 1.15
N ASP A 34 12.72 2.69 0.93
CA ASP A 34 11.71 3.62 1.45
C ASP A 34 10.34 3.56 0.76
N LEU A 35 10.29 3.09 -0.50
CA LEU A 35 9.08 3.05 -1.31
C LEU A 35 8.85 1.64 -1.85
N ILE A 36 7.59 1.23 -1.90
CA ILE A 36 7.12 0.15 -2.75
C ILE A 36 6.22 0.73 -3.83
N ALA A 37 6.47 0.36 -5.09
CA ALA A 37 5.68 0.78 -6.24
C ALA A 37 5.10 -0.46 -6.90
N LEU A 38 3.77 -0.54 -6.94
CA LEU A 38 3.03 -1.71 -7.41
C LEU A 38 2.36 -1.38 -8.73
N PRO A 39 2.74 -2.02 -9.86
CA PRO A 39 2.08 -1.77 -11.13
C PRO A 39 0.64 -2.29 -11.09
N PRO A 40 -0.28 -1.75 -11.90
CA PRO A 40 -1.67 -2.18 -11.93
C PRO A 40 -1.80 -3.69 -12.18
N ASN A 41 -2.78 -4.33 -11.51
CA ASN A 41 -3.07 -5.77 -11.63
C ASN A 41 -1.88 -6.70 -11.31
N CYS A 42 -0.87 -6.25 -10.56
CA CYS A 42 0.21 -7.13 -10.13
C CYS A 42 -0.29 -8.17 -9.11
N ASP A 43 0.37 -9.32 -9.08
CA ASP A 43 0.01 -10.40 -8.15
C ASP A 43 0.54 -10.08 -6.74
N VAL A 44 -0.22 -9.27 -6.02
CA VAL A 44 0.04 -8.87 -4.64
C VAL A 44 -1.22 -9.07 -3.80
N LEU A 45 -1.04 -9.54 -2.57
CA LEU A 45 -2.10 -9.70 -1.58
C LEU A 45 -1.95 -8.66 -0.48
N PHE A 46 -2.96 -7.82 -0.33
CA PHE A 46 -3.12 -6.93 0.82
C PHE A 46 -4.02 -7.59 1.87
N SER A 47 -3.43 -7.98 3.00
CA SER A 47 -4.15 -8.66 4.08
C SER A 47 -4.37 -7.73 5.28
N GLU A 48 -5.64 -7.40 5.56
CA GLU A 48 -6.03 -6.64 6.75
C GLU A 48 -6.37 -7.60 7.89
N ILE A 49 -5.56 -7.57 8.95
CA ILE A 49 -5.67 -8.50 10.07
C ILE A 49 -6.66 -7.97 11.12
N LYS A 50 -7.62 -8.81 11.51
CA LYS A 50 -8.57 -8.54 12.59
C LYS A 50 -8.61 -9.67 13.61
N LYS A 51 -8.93 -9.31 14.85
CA LYS A 51 -9.41 -10.25 15.87
C LYS A 51 -10.71 -10.91 15.40
N PRO A 52 -11.16 -12.04 15.99
CA PRO A 52 -12.35 -12.74 15.52
C PRO A 52 -13.61 -11.85 15.46
N LYS A 53 -13.74 -10.96 16.45
CA LYS A 53 -14.85 -9.97 16.56
C LYS A 53 -14.48 -8.58 16.05
N GLY A 54 -13.31 -8.40 15.45
CA GLY A 54 -12.84 -7.12 14.94
C GLY A 54 -13.62 -6.68 13.69
N VAL A 55 -13.88 -5.37 13.61
CA VAL A 55 -14.51 -4.72 12.46
C VAL A 55 -13.53 -3.79 11.75
N LEU A 56 -13.75 -3.56 10.47
CA LEU A 56 -13.00 -2.57 9.70
C LEU A 56 -13.43 -1.16 10.08
N SER A 57 -12.46 -0.25 10.21
CA SER A 57 -12.75 1.18 10.24
C SER A 57 -13.19 1.67 8.85
N GLU A 58 -13.85 2.82 8.78
CA GLU A 58 -14.28 3.40 7.51
C GLU A 58 -13.10 3.69 6.56
N LEU A 59 -11.97 4.14 7.12
CA LEU A 59 -10.74 4.35 6.33
C LEU A 59 -10.23 3.04 5.73
N GLN A 60 -10.26 1.94 6.49
CA GLN A 60 -9.84 0.64 5.99
C GLN A 60 -10.76 0.14 4.87
N LYS A 61 -12.08 0.29 5.02
CA LYS A 61 -13.04 -0.03 3.95
C LYS A 61 -12.78 0.79 2.69
N TYR A 62 -12.50 2.08 2.84
CA TYR A 62 -12.16 2.96 1.72
C TYR A 62 -10.88 2.48 1.02
N ARG A 63 -9.82 2.15 1.77
CA ARG A 63 -8.54 1.69 1.22
C ARG A 63 -8.64 0.34 0.53
N LEU A 64 -9.36 -0.63 1.10
CA LEU A 64 -9.57 -1.93 0.44
C LEU A 64 -10.28 -1.75 -0.90
N LYS A 65 -11.33 -0.92 -0.96
CA LYS A 65 -12.01 -0.58 -2.22
C LYS A 65 -11.09 0.12 -3.22
N GLU A 66 -10.19 0.99 -2.76
CA GLU A 66 -9.19 1.63 -3.61
C GLU A 66 -8.20 0.61 -4.19
N LEU A 67 -7.68 -0.30 -3.37
CA LEU A 67 -6.75 -1.35 -3.78
C LEU A 67 -7.39 -2.31 -4.79
N GLU A 68 -8.64 -2.72 -4.55
CA GLU A 68 -9.41 -3.56 -5.48
C GLU A 68 -9.63 -2.86 -6.83
N LYS A 69 -9.89 -1.54 -6.84
CA LYS A 69 -10.01 -0.76 -8.07
C LYS A 69 -8.71 -0.70 -8.88
N HIS A 70 -7.55 -0.82 -8.23
CA HIS A 70 -6.25 -0.91 -8.90
C HIS A 70 -5.91 -2.34 -9.38
N GLY A 71 -6.81 -3.30 -9.14
CA GLY A 71 -6.67 -4.69 -9.57
C GLY A 71 -5.90 -5.59 -8.59
N PHE A 72 -5.71 -5.15 -7.35
CA PHE A 72 -5.00 -5.94 -6.34
C PHE A 72 -5.92 -6.90 -5.60
N LYS A 73 -5.36 -8.01 -5.13
CA LYS A 73 -6.08 -8.93 -4.23
C LYS A 73 -6.08 -8.35 -2.82
N THR A 74 -7.24 -8.34 -2.20
CA THR A 74 -7.43 -7.90 -0.81
C THR A 74 -8.07 -9.02 -0.01
N GLU A 75 -7.75 -9.08 1.28
CA GLU A 75 -8.46 -9.95 2.22
C GLU A 75 -8.63 -9.28 3.58
N VAL A 76 -9.64 -9.74 4.33
CA VAL A 76 -9.80 -9.44 5.75
C VAL A 76 -9.63 -10.75 6.51
N TYR A 77 -8.43 -10.98 7.01
CA TYR A 77 -8.12 -12.19 7.78
C TYR A 77 -8.58 -12.01 9.23
N LYS A 78 -9.52 -12.86 9.66
CA LYS A 78 -9.99 -12.93 11.04
C LYS A 78 -9.44 -14.19 11.69
N GLY A 79 -8.43 -14.01 12.55
CA GLY A 79 -7.93 -15.06 13.43
C GLY A 79 -8.84 -15.28 14.63
#